data_AF-A0A352XXX8-F1
#
_entry.id   AF-A0A352XXX8-F1
#
_cell.length_a   1.000
_cell.length_b   1.000
_cell.length_c   1.000
_cell.angle_alpha   90.00
_cell.angle_beta   90.00
_cell.angle_gamma   90.00
#
_symmetry.space_group_name_H-M   'P 1'
#
loop_
_entity.id
_entity.type
_entity.pdbx_description
1 polymer ?
#
loop_
_entity_poly.entity_id
_entity_poly.type
_entity_poly.pdbx_seq_one_letter_code
_entity_poly.pdbx_strand_id
1 'polypeptide(L)'
;DKERDAQHDAKAREYYEQSRDYYKQAQLADPSSSYALGNVASLSWFLGEKNAANGYFTLAEAVAKVRIMNAGRSPEIYWDYYDLALAQLVTGTVTKDEATKDEAIKTYHTAIQLTPGAVQLNSVLNNLYLLQKARDGIDRLGKVISLLEAAKAK
;
A
#
# COMPACT_ATOMS: atom_id res chain seq x y z
N ASP A 1 -14.04 12.57 -24.27
CA ASP A 1 -15.48 12.32 -24.46
C ASP A 1 -15.98 12.01 -23.06
N LYS A 2 -16.49 13.03 -22.36
CA LYS A 2 -16.60 13.01 -20.90
C LYS A 2 -17.56 11.93 -20.38
N GLU A 3 -18.52 11.50 -21.19
CA GLU A 3 -19.50 10.49 -20.84
C GLU A 3 -18.92 9.07 -21.00
N ARG A 4 -18.14 8.82 -22.06
CA ARG A 4 -17.36 7.58 -22.20
C ARG A 4 -16.30 7.45 -21.10
N ASP A 5 -15.60 8.53 -20.79
CA ASP A 5 -14.59 8.57 -19.73
C ASP A 5 -15.24 8.27 -18.36
N ALA A 6 -16.41 8.85 -18.06
CA ALA A 6 -17.16 8.58 -16.83
C ALA A 6 -17.71 7.14 -16.73
N GLN A 7 -18.16 6.55 -17.84
CA GLN A 7 -18.59 5.14 -17.87
C GLN A 7 -17.41 4.17 -17.67
N HIS A 8 -16.25 4.48 -18.23
CA HIS A 8 -15.04 3.70 -18.01
C HIS A 8 -14.60 3.77 -16.53
N ASP A 9 -14.67 4.94 -15.92
CA ASP A 9 -14.34 5.12 -14.50
C ASP A 9 -15.31 4.38 -13.57
N ALA A 10 -16.61 4.39 -13.89
CA ALA A 10 -17.62 3.64 -13.15
C ALA A 10 -17.39 2.13 -13.23
N LYS A 11 -17.12 1.61 -14.44
CA LYS A 11 -16.84 0.18 -14.63
C LYS A 11 -15.53 -0.26 -13.98
N ALA A 12 -14.49 0.58 -14.03
CA ALA A 12 -13.25 0.32 -13.30
C ALA A 12 -13.50 0.24 -11.79
N ARG A 13 -14.34 1.12 -11.25
CA ARG A 13 -14.74 1.10 -9.84
C ARG A 13 -15.42 -0.21 -9.44
N GLU A 14 -16.36 -0.71 -10.24
CA GLU A 14 -17.02 -2.00 -9.98
C GLU A 14 -16.02 -3.16 -9.91
N TYR A 15 -15.00 -3.16 -10.78
CA TYR A 15 -13.94 -4.18 -10.72
C TYR A 15 -13.07 -4.06 -9.47
N TYR A 16 -12.79 -2.85 -9.00
CA TYR A 16 -12.08 -2.64 -7.73
C TYR A 16 -12.91 -3.08 -6.53
N GLU A 17 -14.22 -2.86 -6.54
CA GLU A 17 -15.13 -3.35 -5.48
C GLU A 17 -15.14 -4.88 -5.43
N GLN A 18 -15.30 -5.54 -6.58
CA GLN A 18 -15.22 -7.00 -6.67
C GLN A 18 -13.85 -7.54 -6.23
N SER A 19 -12.76 -6.90 -6.68
CA SER A 19 -11.40 -7.28 -6.29
C SER A 19 -11.19 -7.15 -4.78
N ARG A 20 -11.67 -6.07 -4.17
CA ARG A 20 -11.58 -5.87 -2.72
C ARG A 20 -12.31 -6.98 -1.98
N ASP A 21 -13.50 -7.37 -2.44
CA ASP A 21 -14.29 -8.40 -1.80
C ASP A 21 -13.60 -9.78 -1.87
N TYR A 22 -12.96 -10.11 -2.99
CA TYR A 22 -12.12 -11.31 -3.07
C TYR A 22 -10.91 -11.25 -2.14
N TYR A 23 -10.21 -10.12 -2.07
CA TYR A 23 -9.10 -9.96 -1.13
C TYR A 23 -9.55 -10.03 0.33
N LYS A 24 -10.75 -9.53 0.64
CA LYS A 24 -11.36 -9.67 1.97
C LYS A 24 -11.62 -11.14 2.30
N GLN A 25 -12.16 -11.92 1.37
CA GLN A 25 -12.34 -13.37 1.57
C GLN A 25 -10.99 -14.09 1.78
N ALA A 26 -9.97 -13.74 1.00
CA ALA A 26 -8.62 -14.30 1.16
C ALA A 26 -8.02 -13.93 2.53
N GLN A 27 -8.21 -12.69 2.99
CA GLN A 27 -7.77 -12.24 4.31
C GLN A 27 -8.52 -12.91 5.46
N LEU A 28 -9.79 -13.27 5.28
CA LEU A 28 -10.53 -14.06 6.27
C LEU A 28 -10.03 -15.51 6.34
N ALA A 29 -9.64 -16.09 5.20
CA ALA A 29 -9.10 -17.44 5.12
C ALA A 29 -7.67 -17.53 5.69
N ASP A 30 -6.82 -16.53 5.41
CA ASP A 30 -5.50 -16.36 6.00
C ASP A 30 -5.31 -14.91 6.50
N PRO A 31 -5.58 -14.66 7.80
CA PRO A 31 -5.43 -13.34 8.40
C PRO A 31 -3.99 -12.79 8.39
N SER A 32 -2.99 -13.65 8.18
CA SER A 32 -1.58 -13.28 8.18
C SER A 32 -1.03 -12.95 6.79
N SER A 33 -1.82 -13.22 5.73
CA SER A 33 -1.45 -12.97 4.34
C SER A 33 -1.19 -11.48 4.09
N SER A 34 0.10 -11.13 3.99
CA SER A 34 0.59 -9.80 3.57
C SER A 34 -0.15 -9.34 2.30
N TYR A 35 -0.17 -10.21 1.30
CA TYR A 35 -0.71 -9.89 -0.02
C TYR A 35 -2.22 -9.57 0.03
N ALA A 36 -3.03 -10.40 0.71
CA ALA A 36 -4.47 -10.14 0.80
C ALA A 36 -4.75 -8.88 1.64
N LEU A 37 -4.04 -8.72 2.76
CA LEU A 37 -4.22 -7.61 3.68
C LEU A 37 -3.83 -6.26 3.07
N GLY A 38 -2.69 -6.17 2.39
CA GLY A 38 -2.24 -4.93 1.74
C GLY A 38 -3.16 -4.51 0.60
N ASN A 39 -3.66 -5.47 -0.19
CA ASN A 39 -4.59 -5.20 -1.27
C ASN A 39 -5.98 -4.76 -0.77
N VAL A 40 -6.54 -5.44 0.23
CA VAL A 40 -7.84 -5.02 0.80
C VAL A 40 -7.74 -3.63 1.45
N ALA A 41 -6.63 -3.31 2.11
CA ALA A 41 -6.39 -1.98 2.67
C ALA A 41 -6.37 -0.89 1.60
N SER A 42 -5.56 -1.10 0.55
CA SER A 42 -5.36 -0.12 -0.52
C SER A 42 -6.62 0.10 -1.35
N LEU A 43 -7.35 -0.98 -1.67
CA LEU A 43 -8.61 -0.89 -2.41
C LEU A 43 -9.71 -0.24 -1.57
N SER A 44 -9.80 -0.55 -0.28
CA SER A 44 -10.75 0.11 0.63
C SER A 44 -10.49 1.62 0.68
N TRP A 45 -9.23 2.05 0.73
CA TRP A 45 -8.87 3.47 0.67
C TRP A 45 -9.28 4.11 -0.64
N PHE A 46 -8.91 3.49 -1.77
CA PHE A 46 -9.25 3.98 -3.11
C PHE A 46 -10.77 4.14 -3.31
N LEU A 47 -11.55 3.20 -2.79
CA LEU A 47 -13.01 3.20 -2.87
C LEU A 47 -13.67 4.20 -1.90
N GLY A 48 -12.90 4.88 -1.04
CA GLY A 48 -13.39 5.90 -0.11
C GLY A 48 -13.87 5.34 1.23
N GLU A 49 -13.61 4.06 1.53
CA GLU A 49 -13.96 3.41 2.79
C GLU A 49 -12.88 3.67 3.86
N LYS A 50 -12.53 4.94 4.06
CA LYS A 50 -11.34 5.37 4.81
C LYS A 50 -11.23 4.78 6.21
N ASN A 51 -12.33 4.67 6.94
CA ASN A 51 -12.33 4.08 8.30
C ASN A 51 -11.97 2.59 8.28
N ALA A 52 -12.54 1.83 7.33
CA ALA A 52 -12.22 0.41 7.15
C ALA A 52 -10.77 0.25 6.67
N ALA A 53 -10.35 1.06 5.70
CA ALA A 53 -8.99 1.09 5.19
C ALA A 53 -7.97 1.36 6.31
N ASN A 54 -8.23 2.34 7.18
CA ASN A 54 -7.36 2.64 8.31
C ASN A 54 -7.22 1.44 9.26
N GLY A 55 -8.32 0.74 9.55
CA GLY A 55 -8.27 -0.51 10.33
C GLY A 55 -7.40 -1.58 9.68
N TYR A 56 -7.52 -1.77 8.35
CA TYR A 56 -6.67 -2.71 7.62
C TYR A 56 -5.19 -2.28 7.60
N PHE A 57 -4.89 -0.98 7.46
CA PHE A 57 -3.50 -0.49 7.53
C PHE A 57 -2.90 -0.64 8.93
N THR A 58 -3.66 -0.37 9.99
CA THR A 58 -3.20 -0.63 11.36
C THR A 58 -2.89 -2.12 11.58
N LEU A 59 -3.72 -3.02 11.04
CA LEU A 59 -3.45 -4.46 11.09
C LEU A 59 -2.22 -4.83 10.26
N ALA A 60 -2.08 -4.28 9.05
CA ALA A 60 -0.93 -4.52 8.17
C ALA A 60 0.38 -4.10 8.83
N GLU A 61 0.40 -2.95 9.49
CA GLU A 61 1.55 -2.47 10.27
C GLU A 61 1.94 -3.48 11.37
N ALA A 62 0.96 -3.95 12.15
CA ALA A 62 1.21 -4.88 13.24
C ALA A 62 1.76 -6.22 12.73
N VAL A 63 1.14 -6.79 11.69
CA VAL A 63 1.59 -8.07 11.13
C VAL A 63 2.95 -7.94 10.46
N ALA A 64 3.20 -6.87 9.69
CA ALA A 64 4.49 -6.63 9.07
C ALA A 64 5.61 -6.49 10.11
N LYS A 65 5.38 -5.76 11.22
CA LYS A 65 6.34 -5.68 12.34
C LYS A 65 6.66 -7.05 12.93
N VAL A 66 5.64 -7.88 13.17
CA VAL A 66 5.83 -9.24 13.69
C VAL A 66 6.64 -10.10 12.71
N ARG A 67 6.32 -10.03 11.41
CA ARG A 67 7.06 -10.78 10.38
C ARG A 67 8.51 -10.30 10.28
N ILE A 68 8.78 -9.00 10.27
CA ILE A 68 10.14 -8.46 10.26
C ILE A 68 10.94 -8.92 11.49
N MET A 69 10.34 -8.91 12.68
CA MET A 69 11.00 -9.37 13.91
C MET A 69 11.33 -10.88 13.85
N ASN A 70 10.47 -11.69 13.23
CA ASN A 70 10.59 -13.15 13.21
C ASN A 70 11.31 -13.70 11.95
N ALA A 71 11.40 -12.94 10.87
CA ALA A 71 11.80 -13.43 9.56
C ALA A 71 13.31 -13.70 9.40
N GLY A 72 14.16 -13.25 10.34
CA GLY A 72 15.61 -13.32 10.15
C GLY A 72 16.03 -12.64 8.84
N ARG A 73 16.89 -13.29 8.03
CA ARG A 73 17.24 -12.83 6.66
C ARG A 73 16.37 -13.51 5.59
N SER A 74 15.05 -13.32 5.66
CA SER A 74 14.18 -13.76 4.56
C SER A 74 14.57 -13.05 3.26
N PRO A 75 14.69 -13.77 2.12
CA PRO A 75 15.02 -13.16 0.83
C PRO A 75 13.96 -12.18 0.33
N GLU A 76 12.75 -12.24 0.89
CA GLU A 76 11.61 -11.42 0.50
C GLU A 76 11.16 -10.42 1.56
N ILE A 77 12.00 -10.17 2.58
CA ILE A 77 11.70 -9.24 3.68
C ILE A 77 11.38 -7.81 3.22
N TYR A 78 11.81 -7.43 2.01
CA TYR A 78 11.48 -6.12 1.42
C TYR A 78 9.97 -5.91 1.23
N TRP A 79 9.17 -6.97 1.01
CA TRP A 79 7.71 -6.85 0.94
C TRP A 79 7.12 -6.42 2.29
N ASP A 80 7.61 -6.98 3.39
CA ASP A 80 7.16 -6.58 4.73
C ASP A 80 7.54 -5.13 5.05
N TYR A 81 8.72 -4.68 4.60
CA TYR A 81 9.09 -3.27 4.73
C TYR A 81 8.21 -2.35 3.87
N TYR A 82 7.77 -2.78 2.68
CA TYR A 82 6.81 -2.00 1.88
C TYR A 82 5.43 -1.92 2.53
N ASP A 83 4.91 -3.04 3.06
CA ASP A 83 3.66 -3.07 3.82
C ASP A 83 3.72 -2.13 5.03
N LEU A 84 4.81 -2.23 5.81
CA LEU A 84 5.04 -1.40 6.98
C LEU A 84 5.11 0.09 6.60
N ALA A 85 5.90 0.43 5.58
CA ALA A 85 6.09 1.81 5.17
C ALA A 85 4.80 2.45 4.66
N LEU A 86 4.01 1.72 3.86
CA LEU A 86 2.72 2.21 3.40
C LEU A 86 1.73 2.38 4.55
N ALA A 87 1.66 1.42 5.45
CA ALA A 87 0.78 1.50 6.60
C ALA A 87 1.11 2.71 7.49
N GLN A 88 2.39 2.92 7.82
CA GLN A 88 2.84 4.11 8.56
C GLN A 88 2.50 5.41 7.84
N LEU A 89 2.69 5.47 6.52
CA LEU A 89 2.37 6.67 5.74
C LEU A 89 0.88 7.02 5.83
N VAL A 90 0.01 6.01 5.72
CA VAL A 90 -1.44 6.17 5.81
C VAL A 90 -1.87 6.51 7.22
N THR A 91 -1.41 5.77 8.23
CA THR A 91 -1.79 6.02 9.64
C THR A 91 -1.30 7.39 10.08
N GLY A 92 -0.06 7.77 9.75
CA GLY A 92 0.48 9.12 9.98
C GLY A 92 -0.29 10.22 9.25
N THR A 93 -0.83 9.94 8.05
CA THR A 93 -1.74 10.88 7.37
C THR A 93 -3.06 11.04 8.13
N VAL A 94 -3.65 9.93 8.60
CA VAL A 94 -4.92 9.92 9.33
C VAL A 94 -4.78 10.61 10.68
N THR A 95 -3.71 10.35 11.43
CA THR A 95 -3.43 10.92 12.75
C THR A 95 -2.79 12.30 12.70
N LYS A 96 -2.36 12.75 11.51
CA LYS A 96 -1.58 13.98 11.29
C LYS A 96 -0.24 13.99 12.03
N ASP A 97 0.36 12.81 12.20
CA ASP A 97 1.65 12.67 12.86
C ASP A 97 2.81 12.74 11.85
N GLU A 98 3.56 13.84 11.89
CA GLU A 98 4.75 14.03 11.05
C GLU A 98 5.87 13.03 11.35
N ALA A 99 6.03 12.62 12.61
CA ALA A 99 7.09 11.68 13.00
C ALA A 99 6.84 10.29 12.40
N THR A 100 5.60 9.81 12.46
CA THR A 100 5.22 8.55 11.80
C THR A 100 5.41 8.62 10.28
N LYS A 101 5.09 9.76 9.65
CA LYS A 101 5.34 9.96 8.21
C LYS A 101 6.83 10.06 7.87
N ASP A 102 7.65 10.64 8.73
CA ASP A 102 9.11 10.64 8.57
C ASP A 102 9.67 9.22 8.68
N GLU A 103 9.16 8.43 9.62
CA GLU A 103 9.54 7.03 9.78
C GLU A 103 9.16 6.20 8.55
N ALA A 104 7.96 6.38 8.01
CA ALA A 104 7.53 5.73 6.77
C ALA A 104 8.53 5.94 5.63
N ILE A 105 9.05 7.17 5.46
CA ILE A 105 10.06 7.46 4.43
C ILE A 105 11.37 6.68 4.67
N LYS A 106 11.83 6.56 5.92
CA LYS A 106 13.01 5.74 6.24
C LYS A 106 12.75 4.26 5.95
N THR A 107 11.57 3.76 6.31
CA THR A 107 11.17 2.37 6.03
C THR A 107 11.11 2.09 4.53
N TYR A 108 10.62 3.03 3.71
CA TYR A 108 10.71 2.95 2.25
C TYR A 108 12.15 2.89 1.75
N HIS A 109 13.08 3.67 2.32
CA HIS A 109 14.49 3.58 1.95
C HIS A 109 15.07 2.20 2.24
N THR A 110 14.76 1.62 3.40
CA THR A 110 15.16 0.24 3.73
C THR A 110 14.57 -0.77 2.74
N ALA A 111 13.27 -0.67 2.43
CA ALA A 111 12.62 -1.55 1.45
C ALA A 111 13.31 -1.49 0.09
N ILE A 112 13.56 -0.28 -0.42
CA ILE A 112 14.23 -0.03 -1.70
C ILE A 112 15.63 -0.65 -1.73
N GLN A 113 16.43 -0.49 -0.66
CA GLN A 113 17.79 -1.04 -0.59
C GLN A 113 17.80 -2.58 -0.65
N LEU A 114 16.77 -3.22 -0.12
CA LEU A 114 16.62 -4.68 -0.08
C LEU A 114 15.95 -5.24 -1.34
N THR A 115 15.41 -4.38 -2.20
CA THR A 115 14.63 -4.79 -3.36
C THR A 115 15.55 -5.27 -4.50
N PRO A 116 15.35 -6.48 -5.05
CA PRO A 116 16.30 -7.08 -5.99
C PRO A 116 16.27 -6.46 -7.39
N GLY A 117 15.21 -5.75 -7.77
CA GLY A 117 15.16 -5.11 -9.08
C GLY A 117 13.84 -4.42 -9.44
N ALA A 118 13.78 -3.95 -10.68
CA ALA A 118 12.70 -3.11 -11.20
C ALA A 118 11.32 -3.80 -11.22
N VAL A 119 11.25 -5.13 -11.33
CA VAL A 119 9.98 -5.87 -11.36
C VAL A 119 9.21 -5.65 -10.05
N GLN A 120 9.89 -5.81 -8.92
CA GLN A 120 9.30 -5.61 -7.60
C GLN A 120 8.93 -4.14 -7.38
N LEU A 121 9.80 -3.21 -7.78
CA LEU A 121 9.52 -1.77 -7.70
C LEU A 121 8.27 -1.39 -8.50
N ASN A 122 8.08 -1.95 -9.70
CA ASN A 122 6.89 -1.72 -10.53
C ASN A 122 5.61 -2.22 -9.85
N SER A 123 5.64 -3.37 -9.17
CA SER A 123 4.49 -3.86 -8.41
C SER A 123 4.08 -2.89 -7.29
N VAL A 124 5.04 -2.35 -6.55
CA VAL A 124 4.77 -1.35 -5.50
C VAL A 124 4.24 -0.06 -6.12
N LEU A 125 4.91 0.45 -7.16
CA LEU A 125 4.50 1.67 -7.86
C LEU A 125 3.07 1.59 -8.40
N ASN A 126 2.66 0.46 -8.97
CA ASN A 126 1.30 0.26 -9.45
C ASN A 126 0.25 0.48 -8.35
N ASN A 127 0.51 -0.03 -7.14
CA ASN A 127 -0.38 0.21 -6.00
C ASN A 127 -0.36 1.68 -5.55
N LEU A 128 0.82 2.31 -5.49
CA LEU A 128 0.94 3.72 -5.11
C LEU A 128 0.24 4.65 -6.12
N TYR A 129 0.30 4.34 -7.42
CA TYR A 129 -0.41 5.09 -8.46
C TYR A 129 -1.93 4.91 -8.37
N LEU A 130 -2.42 3.74 -7.96
CA LEU A 130 -3.84 3.57 -7.64
C LEU A 130 -4.23 4.49 -6.49
N LEU A 131 -3.47 4.47 -5.40
CA LEU A 131 -3.73 5.31 -4.23
C LEU A 131 -3.61 6.80 -4.53
N GLN A 132 -2.74 7.21 -5.45
CA GLN A 132 -2.62 8.61 -5.88
C GLN A 132 -3.89 9.12 -6.57
N LYS A 133 -4.66 8.22 -7.19
CA LYS A 133 -5.95 8.55 -7.83
C LYS A 133 -7.13 8.51 -6.85
N ALA A 134 -6.92 8.11 -5.60
CA ALA A 134 -7.98 8.07 -4.60
C ALA A 134 -8.52 9.47 -4.31
N ARG A 135 -9.80 9.56 -3.96
CA ARG A 135 -10.45 10.83 -3.58
C ARG A 135 -9.76 11.46 -2.37
N ASP A 136 -9.44 10.64 -1.38
CA ASP A 136 -8.71 11.07 -0.18
C ASP A 136 -7.22 10.91 -0.40
N GLY A 137 -6.48 12.02 -0.37
CA GLY A 137 -5.03 12.00 -0.55
C GLY A 137 -4.29 11.39 0.65
N ILE A 138 -3.19 10.69 0.37
CA ILE A 138 -2.21 10.26 1.37
C ILE A 138 -1.06 11.28 1.34
N ASP A 139 -0.75 11.88 2.49
CA ASP A 139 0.30 12.89 2.55
C ASP A 139 1.66 12.27 2.24
N ARG A 140 2.51 13.04 1.53
CA ARG A 140 3.83 12.64 1.03
C ARG A 140 3.85 11.43 0.08
N LEU A 141 2.71 10.92 -0.38
CA LEU A 141 2.66 9.82 -1.35
C LEU A 141 3.45 10.13 -2.63
N GLY A 142 3.36 11.36 -3.15
CA GLY A 142 4.14 11.81 -4.32
C GLY A 142 5.66 11.79 -4.11
N LYS A 143 6.12 12.02 -2.87
CA LYS A 143 7.54 11.90 -2.50
C LYS A 143 7.97 10.43 -2.55
N VAL A 144 7.16 9.53 -2.01
CA VAL A 144 7.43 8.08 -2.04
C VAL A 144 7.48 7.57 -3.48
N ILE A 145 6.50 7.94 -4.32
CA ILE A 145 6.50 7.58 -5.74
C ILE A 145 7.80 8.03 -6.41
N SER A 146 8.21 9.29 -6.19
CA SER A 146 9.47 9.81 -6.72
C SER A 146 10.70 9.03 -6.25
N LEU A 147 10.72 8.56 -5.00
CA LEU A 147 11.81 7.72 -4.46
C LEU A 147 11.91 6.38 -5.19
N LEU A 148 10.78 5.69 -5.40
CA LEU A 148 10.76 4.40 -6.08
C LEU A 148 11.06 4.52 -7.57
N GLU A 149 10.54 5.55 -8.25
CA GLU A 149 10.86 5.84 -9.65
C GLU A 149 12.37 6.09 -9.83
N ALA A 150 12.98 6.88 -8.94
CA ALA A 150 14.42 7.12 -8.96
C ALA A 150 15.24 5.85 -8.67
N ALA A 151 14.73 4.94 -7.84
CA ALA A 151 15.39 3.66 -7.59
C ALA A 151 15.30 2.70 -8.77
N LYS A 152 14.17 2.71 -9.49
CA LYS A 152 13.93 1.89 -10.69
C LYS A 152 14.83 2.29 -11.86
N ALA A 153 15.22 3.56 -11.94
CA ALA A 153 16.06 4.11 -13.01
C ALA A 153 17.57 3.87 -12.82
N LYS A 154 17.99 3.22 -11.74
CA LYS A 154 19.39 2.85 -11.44
C LYS A 154 19.70 1.44 -11.92
#